data_AF-A0A085GFR2-F1
#
_entry.id   AF-A0A085GFR2-F1
#
_cell.length_a   1.000
_cell.length_b   1.000
_cell.length_c   1.000
_cell.angle_alpha   90.00
_cell.angle_beta   90.00
_cell.angle_gamma   90.00
#
_symmetry.space_group_name_H-M   'P 1'
#
loop_
_entity.id
_entity.type
_entity.pdbx_description
1 polymer ?
#
loop_
_entity_poly.entity_id
_entity_poly.type
_entity_poly.pdbx_seq_one_letter_code
_entity_poly.pdbx_strand_id
1 'polypeptide(L)'
;MTISPKFQRTFQCALGGGVMLLALPAAQADTNPVAPQINAKSWVLMDYNSGKILTESNPDARLDPASLTKIMVSYVVGQAIKSGKVTPDDMVSVGQDAWATGNPVLRGSSLMFLKPGDKVPVSELNKGIVIQSGNDASIALADYIAGSQDSFVSLMNRYSQQLKLDNTHFKTVHGLDADGQYSSAKDMALLSQALIRDTPDEYALHKEKEFTFNRIRQINRNRLLWSSNLNVDGIKTGYTSGAGYNLVSSASDPSGMRLIAVVMGAPSDRIRFSESESLLTWGFRFFETLTPIKAGNAFTTQRVWFGEEKMVPLGVAEDASLTMPKGQLKNLKASFNLTNKELEAPLSKNQVVGTVDFSLDGKVIDSRPLVALQEVKEGGFFSRIWDFVMMKISGLFGSIFGK
;
A
#
# COMPACT_ATOMS: atom_id res chain seq x y z
N MET A 1 -24.43 -67.33 -49.29
CA MET A 1 -25.08 -68.63 -48.99
C MET A 1 -24.15 -69.40 -48.06
N THR A 2 -24.37 -69.33 -46.73
CA THR A 2 -25.06 -70.37 -45.91
C THR A 2 -24.27 -71.69 -45.90
N ILE A 3 -23.88 -72.36 -44.80
CA ILE A 3 -24.36 -72.46 -43.41
C ILE A 3 -23.25 -73.18 -42.60
N SER A 4 -23.05 -72.86 -41.32
CA SER A 4 -22.25 -73.66 -40.35
C SER A 4 -23.00 -74.94 -39.92
N PRO A 5 -22.37 -75.98 -39.33
CA PRO A 5 -22.29 -75.97 -37.86
C PRO A 5 -21.16 -76.78 -37.17
N LYS A 6 -20.75 -76.23 -36.01
CA LYS A 6 -20.59 -76.86 -34.68
C LYS A 6 -19.48 -77.89 -34.35
N PHE A 7 -18.80 -77.49 -33.25
CA PHE A 7 -18.32 -78.25 -32.07
C PHE A 7 -16.92 -78.88 -32.08
N GLN A 8 -15.99 -78.31 -31.29
CA GLN A 8 -15.55 -78.93 -30.02
C GLN A 8 -14.69 -78.01 -29.13
N ARG A 9 -15.16 -77.87 -27.88
CA ARG A 9 -14.46 -77.80 -26.58
C ARG A 9 -13.43 -76.70 -26.28
N THR A 10 -13.97 -75.73 -25.55
CA THR A 10 -13.43 -74.86 -24.49
C THR A 10 -12.25 -75.43 -23.67
N PHE A 11 -11.20 -74.61 -23.54
CA PHE A 11 -10.38 -74.50 -22.33
C PHE A 11 -10.34 -73.00 -21.94
N GLN A 12 -10.97 -72.65 -20.82
CA GLN A 12 -10.89 -71.33 -20.20
C GLN A 12 -9.62 -71.25 -19.36
N CYS A 13 -8.71 -70.32 -19.69
CA CYS A 13 -7.74 -69.79 -18.75
C CYS A 13 -8.09 -68.33 -18.52
N ALA A 14 -8.50 -68.02 -17.29
CA ALA A 14 -8.83 -66.68 -16.85
C ALA A 14 -7.54 -65.85 -16.69
N LEU A 15 -7.44 -64.75 -17.42
CA LEU A 15 -6.46 -63.69 -17.18
C LEU A 15 -7.24 -62.39 -16.94
N GLY A 16 -7.55 -62.13 -15.67
CA GLY A 16 -8.08 -60.86 -15.21
C GLY A 16 -6.97 -59.82 -15.16
N GLY A 17 -6.81 -59.05 -16.24
CA GLY A 17 -5.94 -57.89 -16.29
C GLY A 17 -6.66 -56.65 -15.74
N GLY A 18 -6.60 -56.43 -14.43
CA GLY A 18 -7.01 -55.17 -13.82
C GLY A 18 -5.99 -54.09 -14.13
N VAL A 19 -6.32 -53.16 -15.02
CA VAL A 19 -5.53 -51.94 -15.24
C VAL A 19 -5.78 -51.01 -14.05
N MET A 20 -4.86 -51.01 -13.08
CA MET A 20 -4.86 -50.07 -11.98
C MET A 20 -4.29 -48.75 -12.51
N LEU A 21 -5.17 -47.81 -12.89
CA LEU A 21 -4.79 -46.42 -13.15
C LEU A 21 -4.35 -45.78 -11.83
N LEU A 22 -3.03 -45.72 -11.63
CA LEU A 22 -2.44 -44.89 -10.58
C LEU A 22 -2.66 -43.42 -10.98
N ALA A 23 -3.68 -42.79 -10.39
CA ALA A 23 -3.84 -41.35 -10.42
C ALA A 23 -2.69 -40.72 -9.63
N LEU A 24 -1.65 -40.27 -10.33
CA LEU A 24 -0.64 -39.42 -9.73
C LEU A 24 -1.33 -38.14 -9.24
N PRO A 25 -1.16 -37.74 -7.97
CA PRO A 25 -1.66 -36.45 -7.53
C PRO A 25 -0.98 -35.38 -8.39
N ALA A 26 -1.78 -34.60 -9.11
CA ALA A 26 -1.29 -33.43 -9.82
C ALA A 26 -0.69 -32.49 -8.76
N ALA A 27 0.64 -32.45 -8.69
CA ALA A 27 1.34 -31.44 -7.91
C ALA A 27 0.92 -30.08 -8.50
N GLN A 28 0.05 -29.35 -7.79
CA GLN A 28 -0.14 -27.94 -8.09
C GLN A 28 1.21 -27.28 -7.84
N ALA A 29 1.93 -26.96 -8.92
CA ALA A 29 3.13 -26.18 -8.83
C ALA A 29 2.78 -24.87 -8.12
N ASP A 30 3.46 -24.59 -7.02
CA ASP A 30 3.33 -23.31 -6.32
C ASP A 30 3.75 -22.22 -7.32
N THR A 31 2.78 -21.49 -7.85
CA THR A 31 3.00 -20.49 -8.91
C THR A 31 3.64 -19.21 -8.38
N ASN A 32 3.99 -19.18 -7.10
CA ASN A 32 4.65 -18.06 -6.48
C ASN A 32 6.11 -17.97 -6.96
N PRO A 33 6.52 -16.82 -7.52
CA PRO A 33 7.90 -16.61 -7.94
C PRO A 33 8.85 -16.73 -6.76
N VAL A 34 10.03 -17.33 -6.98
CA VAL A 34 11.08 -17.39 -5.95
C VAL A 34 11.59 -15.98 -5.67
N ALA A 35 11.49 -15.55 -4.42
CA ALA A 35 11.95 -14.23 -3.97
C ALA A 35 13.48 -14.08 -4.08
N PRO A 36 14.00 -12.87 -4.36
CA PRO A 36 15.43 -12.62 -4.36
C PRO A 36 16.02 -12.73 -2.94
N GLN A 37 17.27 -13.17 -2.85
CA GLN A 37 18.03 -13.12 -1.60
C GLN A 37 18.54 -11.69 -1.40
N ILE A 38 18.20 -11.09 -0.26
CA ILE A 38 18.50 -9.68 0.03
C ILE A 38 19.46 -9.55 1.20
N ASN A 39 20.56 -8.84 1.01
CA ASN A 39 21.58 -8.60 2.04
C ASN A 39 21.27 -7.36 2.89
N ALA A 40 20.31 -7.49 3.81
CA ALA A 40 19.94 -6.47 4.78
C ALA A 40 19.32 -7.11 6.03
N LYS A 41 19.25 -6.37 7.15
CA LYS A 41 18.66 -6.86 8.41
C LYS A 41 17.14 -7.07 8.31
N SER A 42 16.47 -6.17 7.60
CA SER A 42 15.01 -6.15 7.43
C SER A 42 14.66 -5.52 6.09
N TRP A 43 13.64 -6.03 5.41
CA TRP A 43 13.16 -5.46 4.15
C TRP A 43 11.73 -5.90 3.81
N VAL A 44 11.08 -5.12 2.95
CA VAL A 44 9.77 -5.43 2.39
C VAL A 44 9.64 -4.89 0.95
N LEU A 45 8.86 -5.58 0.13
CA LEU A 45 8.36 -5.08 -1.14
C LEU A 45 6.82 -5.08 -1.12
N MET A 46 6.23 -3.91 -1.28
CA MET A 46 4.78 -3.71 -1.23
C MET A 46 4.26 -3.14 -2.55
N ASP A 47 3.11 -3.61 -3.01
CA ASP A 47 2.34 -2.90 -4.03
C ASP A 47 1.56 -1.73 -3.41
N TYR A 48 1.73 -0.55 -3.99
CA TYR A 48 1.12 0.68 -3.48
C TYR A 48 -0.40 0.67 -3.56
N ASN A 49 -0.99 0.15 -4.65
CA ASN A 49 -2.43 0.26 -4.88
C ASN A 49 -3.21 -0.76 -4.04
N SER A 50 -2.76 -2.02 -4.01
CA SER A 50 -3.43 -3.09 -3.27
C SER A 50 -3.03 -3.17 -1.80
N GLY A 51 -1.87 -2.60 -1.43
CA GLY A 51 -1.25 -2.75 -0.12
C GLY A 51 -0.65 -4.14 0.13
N LYS A 52 -0.63 -5.02 -0.90
CA LYS A 52 -0.12 -6.38 -0.74
C LYS A 52 1.39 -6.38 -0.58
N ILE A 53 1.87 -7.04 0.47
CA ILE A 53 3.29 -7.41 0.58
C ILE A 53 3.57 -8.57 -0.37
N LEU A 54 4.50 -8.36 -1.31
CA LEU A 54 4.89 -9.36 -2.31
C LEU A 54 5.98 -10.28 -1.78
N THR A 55 6.87 -9.73 -0.95
CA THR A 55 7.97 -10.46 -0.31
C THR A 55 8.53 -9.62 0.84
N GLU A 56 9.04 -10.28 1.88
CA GLU A 56 9.56 -9.63 3.08
C GLU A 56 10.55 -10.49 3.85
N SER A 57 11.35 -9.85 4.71
CA SER A 57 12.12 -10.52 5.76
C SER A 57 12.24 -9.60 6.97
N ASN A 58 11.93 -10.14 8.15
CA ASN A 58 11.86 -9.42 9.42
C ASN A 58 11.07 -8.09 9.36
N PRO A 59 9.91 -8.02 8.67
CA PRO A 59 9.22 -6.77 8.31
C PRO A 59 8.86 -5.88 9.51
N ASP A 60 8.58 -6.49 10.66
CA ASP A 60 8.16 -5.83 11.91
C ASP A 60 9.32 -5.58 12.88
N ALA A 61 10.57 -5.92 12.51
CA ALA A 61 11.73 -5.70 13.37
C ALA A 61 11.97 -4.22 13.62
N ARG A 62 12.10 -3.84 14.90
CA ARG A 62 12.39 -2.46 15.32
C ARG A 62 13.87 -2.17 15.11
N LEU A 63 14.14 -1.23 14.21
CA LEU A 63 15.47 -0.78 13.83
C LEU A 63 15.55 0.75 13.87
N ASP A 64 16.74 1.28 14.03
CA ASP A 64 16.97 2.72 13.95
C ASP A 64 16.62 3.22 12.53
N PRO A 65 15.67 4.18 12.41
CA PRO A 65 15.22 4.64 11.10
C PRO A 65 16.26 5.53 10.41
N ALA A 66 17.19 6.12 11.17
CA ALA A 66 18.06 7.19 10.70
C ALA A 66 17.23 8.30 10.00
N SER A 67 17.76 8.89 8.92
CA SER A 67 17.06 9.89 8.11
C SER A 67 15.77 9.41 7.43
N LEU A 68 15.40 8.11 7.48
CA LEU A 68 14.04 7.71 7.05
C LEU A 68 12.95 8.37 7.91
N THR A 69 13.29 8.80 9.13
CA THR A 69 12.45 9.67 9.97
C THR A 69 11.91 10.89 9.21
N LYS A 70 12.68 11.43 8.26
CA LYS A 70 12.27 12.60 7.47
C LYS A 70 11.11 12.31 6.50
N ILE A 71 10.77 11.05 6.24
CA ILE A 71 9.53 10.71 5.53
C ILE A 71 8.32 11.15 6.37
N MET A 72 8.34 10.92 7.69
CA MET A 72 7.26 11.39 8.59
C MET A 72 7.28 12.92 8.73
N VAL A 73 8.47 13.53 8.76
CA VAL A 73 8.57 15.00 8.77
C VAL A 73 7.92 15.59 7.52
N SER A 74 8.29 15.07 6.34
CA SER A 74 7.69 15.46 5.06
C SER A 74 6.19 15.21 5.05
N TYR A 75 5.71 14.07 5.57
CA TYR A 75 4.27 13.79 5.72
C TYR A 75 3.55 14.87 6.56
N VAL A 76 4.12 15.26 7.71
CA VAL A 76 3.55 16.31 8.58
C VAL A 76 3.55 17.67 7.86
N VAL A 77 4.63 18.03 7.17
CA VAL A 77 4.73 19.28 6.38
C VAL A 77 3.68 19.29 5.27
N GLY A 78 3.58 18.20 4.51
CA GLY A 78 2.59 18.04 3.44
C GLY A 78 1.15 18.17 3.95
N GLN A 79 0.85 17.59 5.11
CA GLN A 79 -0.47 17.74 5.75
C GLN A 79 -0.74 19.18 6.24
N ALA A 80 0.29 19.87 6.76
CA ALA A 80 0.17 21.27 7.17
C ALA A 80 -0.11 22.18 5.96
N ILE A 81 0.58 21.96 4.84
CA ILE A 81 0.36 22.67 3.57
C ILE A 81 -1.03 22.37 3.01
N LYS A 82 -1.40 21.08 2.90
CA LYS A 82 -2.70 20.64 2.37
C LYS A 82 -3.89 21.20 3.16
N SER A 83 -3.73 21.39 4.47
CA SER A 83 -4.76 21.97 5.34
C SER A 83 -4.74 23.50 5.39
N GLY A 84 -3.82 24.16 4.67
CA GLY A 84 -3.69 25.61 4.63
C GLY A 84 -3.16 26.23 5.92
N LYS A 85 -2.59 25.44 6.84
CA LYS A 85 -1.97 25.94 8.08
C LYS A 85 -0.64 26.65 7.82
N VAL A 86 0.03 26.27 6.74
CA VAL A 86 1.32 26.77 6.29
C VAL A 86 1.25 26.92 4.78
N THR A 87 1.86 27.95 4.24
CA THR A 87 2.04 28.12 2.80
C THR A 87 3.49 27.89 2.40
N PRO A 88 3.77 27.43 1.17
CA PRO A 88 5.15 27.25 0.69
C PRO A 88 5.99 28.55 0.67
N ASP A 89 5.33 29.71 0.66
CA ASP A 89 5.95 31.04 0.60
C ASP A 89 6.16 31.67 1.99
N ASP A 90 5.68 31.02 3.06
CA ASP A 90 5.86 31.51 4.41
C ASP A 90 7.35 31.61 4.76
N MET A 91 7.76 32.77 5.28
CA MET A 91 9.16 33.02 5.63
C MET A 91 9.46 32.53 7.05
N VAL A 92 10.27 31.48 7.14
CA VAL A 92 10.73 30.91 8.41
C VAL A 92 11.97 31.66 8.89
N SER A 93 11.97 32.02 10.18
CA SER A 93 13.12 32.65 10.82
C SER A 93 13.99 31.58 11.45
N VAL A 94 15.23 31.44 11.00
CA VAL A 94 16.13 30.41 11.51
C VAL A 94 16.59 30.76 12.92
N GLY A 95 16.38 29.83 13.86
CA GLY A 95 16.78 29.91 15.26
C GLY A 95 18.24 29.49 15.51
N GLN A 96 18.65 29.56 16.77
CA GLN A 96 19.99 29.13 17.22
C GLN A 96 20.14 27.60 17.23
N ASP A 97 19.06 26.88 17.48
CA ASP A 97 18.96 25.41 17.46
C ASP A 97 19.19 24.80 16.07
N ALA A 98 18.72 25.47 15.01
CA ALA A 98 18.94 25.07 13.63
C ALA A 98 20.35 25.43 13.10
N TRP A 99 21.19 26.09 13.90
CA TRP A 99 22.53 26.50 13.48
C TRP A 99 23.58 25.41 13.75
N ALA A 100 24.09 24.79 12.70
CA ALA A 100 25.04 23.69 12.81
C ALA A 100 26.35 24.00 13.56
N THR A 101 26.82 25.26 13.54
CA THR A 101 28.02 25.64 14.31
C THR A 101 27.72 25.78 15.80
N GLY A 102 26.51 26.24 16.15
CA GLY A 102 26.04 26.42 17.52
C GLY A 102 25.42 25.18 18.15
N ASN A 103 25.00 24.19 17.36
CA ASN A 103 24.39 22.96 17.81
C ASN A 103 25.31 21.74 17.57
N PRO A 104 26.02 21.23 18.60
CA PRO A 104 26.96 20.12 18.46
C PRO A 104 26.34 18.82 17.92
N VAL A 105 25.03 18.61 18.11
CA VAL A 105 24.30 17.42 17.63
C VAL A 105 24.29 17.36 16.10
N LEU A 106 24.39 18.51 15.42
CA LEU A 106 24.38 18.61 13.96
C LEU A 106 25.75 18.36 13.32
N ARG A 107 26.84 18.25 14.10
CA ARG A 107 28.20 18.11 13.56
C ARG A 107 28.35 16.82 12.76
N GLY A 108 28.91 16.94 11.56
CA GLY A 108 29.14 15.80 10.66
C GLY A 108 27.87 15.25 9.99
N SER A 109 26.73 15.91 10.17
CA SER A 109 25.46 15.48 9.60
C SER A 109 25.12 16.19 8.28
N SER A 110 23.98 15.84 7.66
CA SER A 110 23.51 16.50 6.43
C SER A 110 22.84 17.83 6.76
N LEU A 111 23.22 18.92 6.09
CA LEU A 111 22.86 20.29 6.48
C LEU A 111 22.64 21.22 5.27
N MET A 112 21.62 22.07 5.31
CA MET A 112 21.47 23.20 4.39
C MET A 112 22.45 24.36 4.68
N PHE A 113 23.11 24.33 5.84
CA PHE A 113 24.02 25.37 6.35
C PHE A 113 23.30 26.68 6.71
N LEU A 114 22.15 26.56 7.38
CA LEU A 114 21.36 27.68 7.87
C LEU A 114 22.10 28.47 8.97
N LYS A 115 21.84 29.78 9.07
CA LYS A 115 22.38 30.67 10.11
C LYS A 115 21.26 31.38 10.88
N PRO A 116 21.44 31.68 12.18
CA PRO A 116 20.44 32.39 12.96
C PRO A 116 20.10 33.75 12.35
N GLY A 117 18.82 34.05 12.25
CA GLY A 117 18.32 35.28 11.63
C GLY A 117 18.07 35.21 10.13
N ASP A 118 18.54 34.15 9.44
CA ASP A 118 18.14 33.90 8.06
C ASP A 118 16.61 33.81 7.95
N LYS A 119 16.08 34.31 6.84
CA LYS A 119 14.66 34.18 6.46
C LYS A 119 14.61 33.28 5.25
N VAL A 120 14.09 32.06 5.41
CA VAL A 120 14.05 31.05 4.34
C VAL A 120 12.60 30.63 4.11
N PRO A 121 12.12 30.60 2.87
CA PRO A 121 10.75 30.16 2.60
C PRO A 121 10.57 28.67 2.95
N VAL A 122 9.38 28.29 3.38
CA VAL A 122 9.02 26.90 3.70
C VAL A 122 9.37 25.95 2.55
N SER A 123 9.13 26.36 1.31
CA SER A 123 9.45 25.58 0.10
C SER A 123 10.94 25.22 0.00
N GLU A 124 11.87 26.13 0.30
CA GLU A 124 13.30 25.86 0.25
C GLU A 124 13.77 24.96 1.40
N LEU A 125 13.28 25.22 2.62
CA LEU A 125 13.57 24.35 3.77
C LEU A 125 13.08 22.93 3.50
N ASN A 126 11.88 22.80 2.95
CA ASN A 126 11.29 21.50 2.67
C ASN A 126 12.08 20.73 1.58
N LYS A 127 12.49 21.43 0.51
CA LYS A 127 13.43 20.86 -0.47
C LYS A 127 14.75 20.42 0.17
N GLY A 128 15.27 21.17 1.14
CA GLY A 128 16.43 20.77 1.91
C GLY A 128 16.25 19.47 2.71
N ILE A 129 15.10 19.28 3.33
CA ILE A 129 14.73 18.04 4.02
C ILE A 129 14.63 16.89 3.00
N VAL A 130 13.83 17.07 1.96
CA VAL A 130 13.51 16.00 1.00
C VAL A 130 14.72 15.59 0.17
N ILE A 131 15.42 16.54 -0.44
CA ILE A 131 16.49 16.28 -1.41
C ILE A 131 17.82 16.00 -0.71
N GLN A 132 18.24 16.90 0.20
CA GLN A 132 19.55 16.82 0.84
C GLN A 132 19.53 16.09 2.19
N SER A 133 18.35 15.88 2.79
CA SER A 133 18.24 15.37 4.16
C SER A 133 18.79 16.35 5.21
N GLY A 134 18.63 17.66 5.02
CA GLY A 134 19.07 18.70 5.95
C GLY A 134 18.44 18.55 7.35
N ASN A 135 19.27 18.36 8.37
CA ASN A 135 18.85 18.24 9.76
C ASN A 135 18.48 19.59 10.35
N ASP A 136 19.26 20.63 10.04
CA ASP A 136 18.99 22.03 10.36
C ASP A 136 17.64 22.50 9.80
N ALA A 137 17.36 22.15 8.54
CA ALA A 137 16.07 22.44 7.90
C ALA A 137 14.89 21.77 8.61
N SER A 138 15.10 20.54 9.09
CA SER A 138 14.08 19.79 9.83
C SER A 138 13.76 20.46 11.17
N ILE A 139 14.78 20.99 11.86
CA ILE A 139 14.61 21.76 13.11
C ILE A 139 13.84 23.05 12.82
N ALA A 140 14.31 23.86 11.87
CA ALA A 140 13.69 25.14 11.54
C ALA A 140 12.21 25.00 11.14
N LEU A 141 11.87 24.00 10.32
CA LEU A 141 10.48 23.74 9.95
C LEU A 141 9.66 23.19 11.12
N ALA A 142 10.23 22.35 11.98
CA ALA A 142 9.53 21.85 13.15
C ALA A 142 9.14 22.99 14.11
N ASP A 143 10.07 23.90 14.38
CA ASP A 143 9.82 25.05 15.24
C ASP A 143 8.80 26.00 14.62
N TYR A 144 8.85 26.22 13.31
CA TYR A 144 7.87 27.05 12.61
C TYR A 144 6.45 26.46 12.67
N ILE A 145 6.31 25.16 12.43
CA ILE A 145 5.00 24.50 12.28
C ILE A 145 4.34 24.23 13.64
N ALA A 146 5.14 23.81 14.63
CA ALA A 146 4.62 23.31 15.89
C ALA A 146 5.07 24.13 17.11
N GLY A 147 5.86 25.19 16.91
CA GLY A 147 6.40 26.05 17.96
C GLY A 147 7.61 25.45 18.70
N SER A 148 7.84 24.14 18.57
CA SER A 148 9.02 23.45 19.10
C SER A 148 9.18 22.06 18.45
N GLN A 149 10.40 21.54 18.49
CA GLN A 149 10.71 20.16 18.10
C GLN A 149 9.87 19.11 18.87
N ASP A 150 9.65 19.28 20.18
CA ASP A 150 8.87 18.33 20.99
C ASP A 150 7.38 18.29 20.57
N SER A 151 6.80 19.45 20.30
CA SER A 151 5.45 19.55 19.75
C SER A 151 5.37 18.88 18.37
N PHE A 152 6.39 19.07 17.53
CA PHE A 152 6.44 18.45 16.21
C PHE A 152 6.57 16.93 16.30
N VAL A 153 7.45 16.40 17.16
CA VAL A 153 7.58 14.96 17.42
C VAL A 153 6.27 14.37 17.95
N SER A 154 5.53 15.12 18.76
CA SER A 154 4.19 14.70 19.21
C SER A 154 3.19 14.58 18.05
N LEU A 155 3.26 15.47 17.05
CA LEU A 155 2.49 15.36 15.81
C LEU A 155 2.92 14.13 14.98
N MET A 156 4.22 13.90 14.82
CA MET A 156 4.75 12.73 14.11
C MET A 156 4.22 11.43 14.72
N ASN A 157 4.25 11.30 16.05
CA ASN A 157 3.75 10.11 16.75
C ASN A 157 2.22 9.99 16.70
N ARG A 158 1.48 11.11 16.64
CA ARG A 158 0.03 11.08 16.42
C ARG A 158 -0.31 10.52 15.03
N TYR A 159 0.41 10.95 13.99
CA TYR A 159 0.24 10.37 12.66
C TYR A 159 0.68 8.90 12.60
N SER A 160 1.74 8.53 13.33
CA SER A 160 2.14 7.12 13.50
C SER A 160 0.96 6.26 13.98
N GLN A 161 0.22 6.72 15.00
CA GLN A 161 -0.97 6.03 15.51
C GLN A 161 -2.13 6.03 14.50
N GLN A 162 -2.40 7.16 13.85
CA GLN A 162 -3.48 7.27 12.86
C GLN A 162 -3.25 6.36 11.65
N LEU A 163 -2.00 6.25 11.21
CA LEU A 163 -1.57 5.39 10.11
C LEU A 163 -1.35 3.94 10.54
N LYS A 164 -1.53 3.61 11.83
CA LYS A 164 -1.36 2.27 12.41
C LYS A 164 0.05 1.71 12.18
N LEU A 165 1.06 2.54 12.43
CA LEU A 165 2.47 2.14 12.39
C LEU A 165 2.86 1.52 13.74
N ASP A 166 2.54 0.23 13.91
CA ASP A 166 2.58 -0.49 15.19
C ASP A 166 4.00 -0.64 15.78
N ASN A 167 5.02 -0.51 14.93
CA ASN A 167 6.43 -0.66 15.28
C ASN A 167 7.23 0.61 15.02
N THR A 168 6.62 1.78 15.22
CA THR A 168 7.26 3.08 15.00
C THR A 168 7.07 4.05 16.16
N HIS A 169 8.18 4.65 16.62
CA HIS A 169 8.19 5.76 17.57
C HIS A 169 9.30 6.75 17.21
N PHE A 170 8.95 8.03 17.10
CA PHE A 170 9.88 9.11 16.80
C PHE A 170 10.27 9.87 18.07
N LYS A 171 11.56 10.22 18.16
CA LYS A 171 12.13 11.05 19.24
C LYS A 171 12.74 12.35 18.73
N THR A 172 13.02 12.43 17.43
CA THR A 172 13.69 13.57 16.81
C THR A 172 13.02 13.94 15.50
N VAL A 173 13.20 15.18 15.08
CA VAL A 173 12.68 15.68 13.79
C VAL A 173 13.62 15.40 12.62
N HIS A 174 14.79 14.80 12.87
CA HIS A 174 15.78 14.56 11.83
C HIS A 174 16.21 13.10 11.74
N GLY A 175 15.98 12.28 12.76
CA GLY A 175 16.39 10.88 12.78
C GLY A 175 17.87 10.67 13.07
N LEU A 176 18.48 11.56 13.86
CA LEU A 176 19.76 11.21 14.48
C LEU A 176 19.49 10.18 15.59
N ASP A 177 20.50 9.41 15.96
CA ASP A 177 20.37 8.34 16.95
C ASP A 177 19.84 8.91 18.28
N ALA A 178 18.78 8.30 18.80
CA ALA A 178 18.12 8.71 20.02
C ALA A 178 17.47 7.49 20.68
N ASP A 179 17.75 7.27 21.95
CA ASP A 179 17.20 6.14 22.69
C ASP A 179 15.67 6.14 22.67
N GLY A 180 15.11 4.98 22.30
CA GLY A 180 13.67 4.79 22.15
C GLY A 180 13.10 5.22 20.79
N GLN A 181 13.91 5.75 19.87
CA GLN A 181 13.49 5.98 18.47
C GLN A 181 13.64 4.70 17.65
N TYR A 182 12.58 4.28 16.96
CA TYR A 182 12.62 3.09 16.11
C TYR A 182 11.53 3.13 15.04
N SER A 183 11.71 2.34 13.99
CA SER A 183 10.66 1.99 13.02
C SER A 183 10.89 0.57 12.49
N SER A 184 10.06 0.11 11.57
CA SER A 184 10.18 -1.20 10.89
C SER A 184 10.13 -1.03 9.37
N ALA A 185 10.54 -2.05 8.62
CA ALA A 185 10.48 -1.99 7.15
C ALA A 185 9.03 -1.87 6.66
N LYS A 186 8.10 -2.59 7.30
CA LYS A 186 6.67 -2.53 7.00
C LYS A 186 6.07 -1.17 7.31
N ASP A 187 6.36 -0.61 8.47
CA ASP A 187 5.83 0.71 8.86
C ASP A 187 6.36 1.81 7.94
N MET A 188 7.63 1.72 7.53
CA MET A 188 8.20 2.64 6.54
C MET A 188 7.54 2.50 5.18
N ALA A 189 7.12 1.29 4.77
CA ALA A 189 6.34 1.09 3.54
C ALA A 189 4.93 1.70 3.65
N LEU A 190 4.25 1.51 4.79
CA LEU A 190 2.93 2.09 5.07
C LEU A 190 2.97 3.62 5.13
N LEU A 191 3.96 4.19 5.82
CA LEU A 191 4.20 5.63 5.88
C LEU A 191 4.47 6.20 4.49
N SER A 192 5.23 5.48 3.67
CA SER A 192 5.53 5.88 2.29
C SER A 192 4.31 5.82 1.39
N GLN A 193 3.48 4.79 1.54
CA GLN A 193 2.19 4.70 0.84
C GLN A 193 1.27 5.86 1.25
N ALA A 194 1.23 6.21 2.54
CA ALA A 194 0.49 7.36 3.02
C ALA A 194 1.01 8.69 2.45
N LEU A 195 2.34 8.89 2.40
CA LEU A 195 2.95 10.08 1.78
C LEU A 195 2.53 10.24 0.32
N ILE A 196 2.59 9.15 -0.47
CA ILE A 196 2.21 9.15 -1.88
C ILE A 196 0.70 9.43 -2.06
N ARG A 197 -0.14 8.82 -1.22
CA ARG A 197 -1.61 8.90 -1.30
C ARG A 197 -2.16 10.22 -0.79
N ASP A 198 -1.73 10.65 0.39
CA ASP A 198 -2.37 11.71 1.16
C ASP A 198 -1.80 13.08 0.80
N THR A 199 -0.53 13.14 0.42
CA THR A 199 0.21 14.39 0.14
C THR A 199 1.02 14.27 -1.17
N PRO A 200 0.36 14.07 -2.33
CA PRO A 200 1.05 13.83 -3.59
C PRO A 200 1.95 14.99 -4.06
N ASP A 201 1.58 16.24 -3.73
CA ASP A 201 2.40 17.42 -4.05
C ASP A 201 3.72 17.45 -3.25
N GLU A 202 3.66 17.02 -1.99
CA GLU A 202 4.83 16.83 -1.13
C GLU A 202 5.70 15.67 -1.64
N TYR A 203 5.06 14.55 -2.01
CA TYR A 203 5.75 13.41 -2.60
C TYR A 203 6.49 13.79 -3.88
N ALA A 204 5.92 14.66 -4.71
CA ALA A 204 6.51 15.09 -5.97
C ALA A 204 7.88 15.77 -5.83
N LEU A 205 8.23 16.29 -4.65
CA LEU A 205 9.57 16.84 -4.37
C LEU A 205 10.66 15.75 -4.36
N HIS A 206 10.30 14.49 -4.06
CA HIS A 206 11.26 13.40 -3.86
C HIS A 206 11.95 12.94 -5.16
N LYS A 207 11.37 13.25 -6.33
CA LYS A 207 11.98 13.01 -7.65
C LYS A 207 12.85 14.15 -8.15
N GLU A 208 12.87 15.31 -7.47
CA GLU A 208 13.78 16.39 -7.83
C GLU A 208 15.23 15.94 -7.62
N LYS A 209 16.02 15.97 -8.70
CA LYS A 209 17.40 15.43 -8.70
C LYS A 209 18.41 16.35 -8.02
N GLU A 210 18.14 17.64 -7.99
CA GLU A 210 18.98 18.64 -7.36
C GLU A 210 18.16 19.87 -6.99
N PHE A 211 18.63 20.62 -6.00
CA PHE A 211 18.20 21.99 -5.76
C PHE A 211 19.41 22.89 -5.51
N THR A 212 19.24 24.19 -5.64
CA THR A 212 20.29 25.17 -5.31
C THR A 212 19.80 26.06 -4.21
N PHE A 213 20.56 26.16 -3.12
CA PHE A 213 20.30 27.08 -2.01
C PHE A 213 21.57 27.81 -1.64
N ASN A 214 21.46 29.11 -1.38
CA ASN A 214 22.60 29.97 -1.07
C ASN A 214 23.78 29.81 -2.06
N ARG A 215 23.44 29.71 -3.37
CA ARG A 215 24.40 29.50 -4.48
C ARG A 215 25.14 28.15 -4.45
N ILE A 216 24.74 27.22 -3.59
CA ILE A 216 25.32 25.88 -3.49
C ILE A 216 24.32 24.88 -4.08
N ARG A 217 24.75 24.18 -5.14
CA ARG A 217 23.98 23.10 -5.75
C ARG A 217 24.10 21.83 -4.92
N GLN A 218 22.95 21.19 -4.73
CA GLN A 218 22.70 20.21 -3.71
C GLN A 218 22.00 19.01 -4.37
N ILE A 219 22.67 17.85 -4.46
CA ILE A 219 22.17 16.70 -5.23
C ILE A 219 21.32 15.80 -4.33
N ASN A 220 20.25 15.24 -4.90
CA ASN A 220 19.42 14.25 -4.22
C ASN A 220 20.24 13.01 -3.86
N ARG A 221 20.15 12.58 -2.60
CA ARG A 221 20.91 11.42 -2.11
C ARG A 221 20.39 10.08 -2.64
N ASN A 222 19.17 10.03 -3.19
CA ASN A 222 18.61 8.82 -3.77
C ASN A 222 19.17 8.57 -5.18
N ARG A 223 20.22 7.75 -5.28
CA ARG A 223 20.89 7.44 -6.55
C ARG A 223 20.01 6.67 -7.55
N LEU A 224 18.93 6.03 -7.10
CA LEU A 224 18.02 5.31 -8.00
C LEU A 224 17.18 6.24 -8.89
N LEU A 225 17.10 7.54 -8.58
CA LEU A 225 16.50 8.54 -9.50
C LEU A 225 17.25 8.65 -10.85
N TRP A 226 18.47 8.12 -10.92
CA TRP A 226 19.27 8.04 -12.16
C TRP A 226 19.29 6.63 -12.75
N SER A 227 18.50 5.69 -12.24
CA SER A 227 18.36 4.37 -12.88
C SER A 227 17.78 4.53 -14.29
N SER A 228 18.38 3.85 -15.26
CA SER A 228 17.84 3.70 -16.62
C SER A 228 16.88 2.51 -16.73
N ASN A 229 16.85 1.63 -15.73
CA ASN A 229 16.09 0.38 -15.75
C ASN A 229 14.72 0.51 -15.09
N LEU A 230 14.59 1.42 -14.11
CA LEU A 230 13.40 1.62 -13.32
C LEU A 230 13.00 3.10 -13.32
N ASN A 231 11.71 3.37 -13.43
CA ASN A 231 11.16 4.71 -13.23
C ASN A 231 10.95 4.97 -11.73
N VAL A 232 12.05 5.25 -11.03
CA VAL A 232 12.08 5.55 -9.59
C VAL A 232 11.82 7.03 -9.38
N ASP A 233 10.87 7.36 -8.49
CA ASP A 233 10.46 8.73 -8.18
C ASP A 233 10.53 9.06 -6.68
N GLY A 234 11.13 8.18 -5.88
CA GLY A 234 11.33 8.38 -4.44
C GLY A 234 12.04 7.20 -3.78
N ILE A 235 12.22 7.19 -2.46
CA ILE A 235 11.79 8.23 -1.51
C ILE A 235 12.99 8.74 -0.73
N LYS A 236 13.56 7.95 0.18
CA LYS A 236 14.53 8.46 1.16
C LYS A 236 15.64 7.48 1.49
N THR A 237 16.85 8.02 1.64
CA THR A 237 18.03 7.32 2.15
C THR A 237 18.24 7.62 3.64
N GLY A 238 18.82 6.68 4.36
CA GLY A 238 19.20 6.84 5.77
C GLY A 238 20.53 6.16 6.08
N TYR A 239 21.32 6.76 6.96
CA TYR A 239 22.53 6.16 7.50
C TYR A 239 22.88 6.78 8.85
N THR A 240 23.11 5.92 9.83
CA THR A 240 23.90 6.20 11.05
C THR A 240 24.73 4.96 11.35
N SER A 241 25.71 5.07 12.24
CA SER A 241 26.49 3.91 12.68
C SER A 241 25.63 2.85 13.37
N GLY A 242 24.57 3.24 14.10
CA GLY A 242 23.63 2.31 14.73
C GLY A 242 22.67 1.64 13.74
N ALA A 243 22.16 2.42 12.77
CA ALA A 243 21.17 1.95 11.80
C ALA A 243 21.75 1.07 10.68
N GLY A 244 23.00 1.29 10.29
CA GLY A 244 23.52 0.82 9.00
C GLY A 244 22.93 1.62 7.83
N TYR A 245 22.94 1.05 6.62
CA TYR A 245 22.47 1.74 5.42
C TYR A 245 21.00 1.40 5.10
N ASN A 246 20.15 2.41 5.08
CA ASN A 246 18.72 2.30 4.87
C ASN A 246 18.29 2.99 3.57
N LEU A 247 17.27 2.45 2.90
CA LEU A 247 16.65 3.04 1.72
C LEU A 247 15.18 2.65 1.63
N VAL A 248 14.33 3.66 1.43
CA VAL A 248 12.98 3.49 0.94
C VAL A 248 12.91 4.00 -0.49
N SER A 249 12.49 3.15 -1.41
CA SER A 249 12.37 3.45 -2.83
C SER A 249 10.93 3.24 -3.30
N SER A 250 10.49 4.05 -4.25
CA SER A 250 9.25 3.83 -4.96
C SER A 250 9.46 3.99 -6.45
N ALA A 251 8.87 3.10 -7.22
CA ALA A 251 8.91 3.12 -8.68
C ALA A 251 7.55 2.76 -9.26
N SER A 252 7.31 3.17 -10.50
CA SER A 252 6.12 2.78 -11.25
C SER A 252 6.47 2.23 -12.62
N ASP A 253 5.58 1.43 -13.20
CA ASP A 253 5.68 1.01 -14.59
C ASP A 253 4.61 1.70 -15.48
N PRO A 254 4.70 1.59 -16.82
CA PRO A 254 3.71 2.19 -17.73
C PRO A 254 2.30 1.63 -17.61
N SER A 255 2.10 0.48 -16.94
CA SER A 255 0.76 -0.10 -16.73
C SER A 255 0.01 0.55 -15.57
N GLY A 256 0.70 1.37 -14.77
CA GLY A 256 0.15 2.01 -13.58
C GLY A 256 0.43 1.24 -12.28
N MET A 257 1.16 0.12 -12.35
CA MET A 257 1.64 -0.57 -11.15
C MET A 257 2.71 0.26 -10.46
N ARG A 258 2.61 0.38 -9.13
CA ARG A 258 3.58 1.12 -8.31
C ARG A 258 4.03 0.23 -7.15
N LEU A 259 5.33 0.13 -6.97
CA LEU A 259 5.96 -0.66 -5.92
C LEU A 259 6.74 0.22 -4.96
N ILE A 260 6.70 -0.13 -3.68
CA ILE A 260 7.46 0.47 -2.60
C ILE A 260 8.39 -0.61 -2.03
N ALA A 261 9.70 -0.38 -2.11
CA ALA A 261 10.72 -1.25 -1.55
C ALA A 261 11.38 -0.56 -0.35
N VAL A 262 11.49 -1.26 0.77
CA VAL A 262 12.20 -0.78 1.96
C VAL A 262 13.31 -1.76 2.30
N VAL A 263 14.52 -1.24 2.47
CA VAL A 263 15.72 -1.98 2.85
C VAL A 263 16.34 -1.29 4.06
N MET A 264 16.48 -2.01 5.17
CA MET A 264 17.02 -1.48 6.43
C MET A 264 18.21 -2.31 6.92
N GLY A 265 19.27 -1.62 7.37
CA GLY A 265 20.45 -2.23 7.93
C GLY A 265 21.31 -2.96 6.90
N ALA A 266 21.39 -2.46 5.66
CA ALA A 266 22.35 -2.98 4.69
C ALA A 266 23.80 -2.68 5.13
N PRO A 267 24.78 -3.56 4.84
CA PRO A 267 26.15 -3.42 5.32
C PRO A 267 26.97 -2.35 4.57
N SER A 268 26.51 -1.83 3.43
CA SER A 268 27.18 -0.73 2.74
C SER A 268 26.22 0.13 1.94
N ASP A 269 26.65 1.36 1.61
CA ASP A 269 25.90 2.28 0.75
C ASP A 269 25.57 1.66 -0.61
N ARG A 270 26.52 0.92 -1.21
CA ARG A 270 26.29 0.25 -2.50
C ARG A 270 25.19 -0.81 -2.39
N ILE A 271 25.23 -1.61 -1.32
CA ILE A 271 24.32 -2.75 -1.14
C ILE A 271 22.88 -2.28 -0.99
N ARG A 272 22.59 -1.23 -0.19
CA ARG A 272 21.20 -0.74 -0.02
C ARG A 272 20.50 -0.45 -1.36
N PHE A 273 21.24 0.10 -2.33
CA PHE A 273 20.70 0.44 -3.64
C PHE A 273 20.56 -0.78 -4.54
N SER A 274 21.55 -1.67 -4.60
CA SER A 274 21.45 -2.88 -5.42
C SER A 274 20.33 -3.81 -4.93
N GLU A 275 20.16 -3.94 -3.62
CA GLU A 275 19.08 -4.74 -3.03
C GLU A 275 17.69 -4.15 -3.34
N SER A 276 17.55 -2.82 -3.22
CA SER A 276 16.29 -2.16 -3.55
C SER A 276 15.94 -2.23 -5.04
N GLU A 277 16.93 -2.11 -5.94
CA GLU A 277 16.73 -2.32 -7.38
C GLU A 277 16.35 -3.76 -7.70
N SER A 278 16.96 -4.74 -7.02
CA SER A 278 16.64 -6.17 -7.14
C SER A 278 15.19 -6.48 -6.76
N LEU A 279 14.73 -5.94 -5.62
CA LEU A 279 13.34 -6.08 -5.16
C LEU A 279 12.35 -5.49 -6.17
N LEU A 280 12.56 -4.23 -6.58
CA LEU A 280 11.66 -3.55 -7.53
C LEU A 280 11.62 -4.27 -8.88
N THR A 281 12.77 -4.64 -9.42
CA THR A 281 12.88 -5.37 -10.69
C THR A 281 12.17 -6.71 -10.63
N TRP A 282 12.35 -7.47 -9.53
CA TRP A 282 11.65 -8.73 -9.32
C TRP A 282 10.13 -8.54 -9.25
N GLY A 283 9.65 -7.54 -8.50
CA GLY A 283 8.21 -7.26 -8.39
C GLY A 283 7.58 -6.97 -9.74
N PHE A 284 8.15 -6.03 -10.51
CA PHE A 284 7.64 -5.72 -11.85
C PHE A 284 7.79 -6.87 -12.85
N ARG A 285 8.76 -7.77 -12.66
CA ARG A 285 8.94 -8.92 -13.55
C ARG A 285 7.84 -9.96 -13.35
N PHE A 286 7.43 -10.19 -12.12
CA PHE A 286 6.62 -11.36 -11.78
C PHE A 286 5.20 -11.06 -11.32
N PHE A 287 4.87 -9.82 -10.97
CA PHE A 287 3.55 -9.44 -10.50
C PHE A 287 2.90 -8.39 -11.41
N GLU A 288 1.58 -8.39 -11.44
CA GLU A 288 0.76 -7.35 -12.02
C GLU A 288 -0.31 -6.91 -11.03
N THR A 289 -0.68 -5.63 -11.11
CA THR A 289 -1.74 -5.05 -10.29
C THR A 289 -2.83 -4.51 -11.20
N LEU A 290 -4.07 -4.85 -10.90
CA LEU A 290 -5.24 -4.31 -11.58
C LEU A 290 -6.29 -3.86 -10.57
N THR A 291 -7.23 -3.04 -11.03
CA THR A 291 -8.38 -2.59 -10.23
C THR A 291 -9.67 -3.07 -10.91
N PRO A 292 -10.14 -4.31 -10.64
CA PRO A 292 -11.36 -4.83 -11.26
C PRO A 292 -12.60 -3.99 -10.97
N ILE A 293 -12.66 -3.36 -9.79
CA ILE A 293 -13.80 -2.53 -9.37
C ILE A 293 -13.25 -1.21 -8.84
N LYS A 294 -13.61 -0.10 -9.50
CA LYS A 294 -13.29 1.26 -9.02
C LYS A 294 -14.34 1.72 -8.01
N ALA A 295 -13.92 2.53 -7.05
CA ALA A 295 -14.80 3.18 -6.10
C ALA A 295 -15.91 3.96 -6.82
N GLY A 296 -17.14 3.84 -6.33
CA GLY A 296 -18.30 4.53 -6.91
C GLY A 296 -18.87 3.92 -8.20
N ASN A 297 -18.18 2.96 -8.83
CA ASN A 297 -18.74 2.22 -9.96
C ASN A 297 -19.59 1.04 -9.47
N ALA A 298 -20.77 0.85 -10.07
CA ALA A 298 -21.63 -0.28 -9.78
C ALA A 298 -20.96 -1.59 -10.23
N PHE A 299 -20.76 -2.50 -9.28
CA PHE A 299 -20.35 -3.88 -9.53
C PHE A 299 -21.56 -4.76 -9.87
N THR A 300 -22.65 -4.57 -9.13
CA THR A 300 -23.93 -5.26 -9.35
C THR A 300 -25.09 -4.36 -8.92
N THR A 301 -26.30 -4.69 -9.31
CA THR A 301 -27.51 -3.99 -8.85
C THR A 301 -28.45 -5.03 -8.23
N GLN A 302 -28.88 -4.78 -6.99
CA GLN A 302 -29.74 -5.70 -6.24
C GLN A 302 -31.09 -5.08 -5.94
N ARG A 303 -32.12 -5.92 -5.81
CA ARG A 303 -33.44 -5.49 -5.36
C ARG A 303 -33.35 -5.00 -3.92
N VAL A 304 -34.02 -3.90 -3.62
CA VAL A 304 -34.26 -3.42 -2.26
C VAL A 304 -35.77 -3.36 -2.02
N TRP A 305 -36.19 -3.90 -0.89
CA TRP A 305 -37.59 -3.92 -0.45
C TRP A 305 -37.90 -2.72 0.42
N PHE A 306 -39.17 -2.30 0.39
CA PHE A 306 -39.70 -1.22 1.22
C PHE A 306 -39.07 0.15 0.94
N GLY A 307 -38.35 0.31 -0.18
CA GLY A 307 -37.67 1.54 -0.57
C GLY A 307 -38.49 2.44 -1.49
N GLU A 308 -38.11 3.71 -1.58
CA GLU A 308 -38.56 4.61 -2.66
C GLU A 308 -38.05 4.12 -4.03
N GLU A 309 -36.84 3.58 -4.04
CA GLU A 309 -36.24 2.89 -5.18
C GLU A 309 -36.44 1.38 -5.05
N LYS A 310 -36.61 0.69 -6.18
CA LYS A 310 -36.76 -0.79 -6.21
C LYS A 310 -35.44 -1.53 -6.30
N MET A 311 -34.39 -0.83 -6.73
CA MET A 311 -33.08 -1.39 -7.01
C MET A 311 -32.01 -0.46 -6.43
N VAL A 312 -30.94 -1.03 -5.91
CA VAL A 312 -29.79 -0.30 -5.40
C VAL A 312 -28.51 -0.76 -6.10
N PRO A 313 -27.71 0.15 -6.67
CA PRO A 313 -26.39 -0.18 -7.17
C PRO A 313 -25.46 -0.46 -6.00
N LEU A 314 -24.77 -1.59 -6.06
CA LEU A 314 -23.77 -2.03 -5.09
C LEU A 314 -22.38 -2.04 -5.71
N GLY A 315 -21.38 -1.70 -4.92
CA GLY A 315 -19.99 -1.67 -5.36
C GLY A 315 -19.05 -1.64 -4.17
N VAL A 316 -17.90 -0.99 -4.34
CA VAL A 316 -16.89 -0.82 -3.29
C VAL A 316 -16.73 0.66 -2.94
N ALA A 317 -16.42 0.94 -1.67
CA ALA A 317 -16.21 2.32 -1.19
C ALA A 317 -14.83 2.86 -1.59
N GLU A 318 -13.85 1.97 -1.78
CA GLU A 318 -12.47 2.26 -2.18
C GLU A 318 -12.11 1.36 -3.37
N ASP A 319 -11.17 1.80 -4.21
CA ASP A 319 -10.71 1.03 -5.36
C ASP A 319 -10.25 -0.37 -4.92
N ALA A 320 -10.85 -1.40 -5.50
CA ALA A 320 -10.50 -2.79 -5.22
C ALA A 320 -9.30 -3.19 -6.07
N SER A 321 -8.10 -2.76 -5.69
CA SER A 321 -6.86 -3.14 -6.38
C SER A 321 -6.34 -4.50 -5.90
N LEU A 322 -5.97 -5.37 -6.85
CA LEU A 322 -5.49 -6.72 -6.63
C LEU A 322 -4.13 -6.92 -7.27
N THR A 323 -3.18 -7.48 -6.51
CA THR A 323 -1.86 -7.85 -7.01
C THR A 323 -1.68 -9.37 -7.01
N MET A 324 -1.28 -9.91 -8.15
CA MET A 324 -1.13 -11.35 -8.38
C MET A 324 0.05 -11.65 -9.30
N PRO A 325 0.52 -12.92 -9.35
CA PRO A 325 1.53 -13.32 -10.32
C PRO A 325 1.07 -13.03 -11.76
N LYS A 326 1.98 -12.56 -12.61
CA LYS A 326 1.68 -12.22 -14.01
C LYS A 326 1.07 -13.40 -14.76
N GLY A 327 0.07 -13.09 -15.58
CA GLY A 327 -0.61 -14.06 -16.44
C GLY A 327 -1.75 -14.82 -15.75
N GLN A 328 -2.05 -14.51 -14.49
CA GLN A 328 -3.15 -15.12 -13.72
C GLN A 328 -4.49 -14.41 -13.92
N LEU A 329 -4.52 -13.27 -14.63
CA LEU A 329 -5.75 -12.49 -14.84
C LEU A 329 -6.93 -13.32 -15.40
N LYS A 330 -6.66 -14.21 -16.35
CA LYS A 330 -7.68 -15.09 -16.97
C LYS A 330 -8.33 -16.06 -15.98
N ASN A 331 -7.67 -16.32 -14.84
CA ASN A 331 -8.14 -17.21 -13.79
C ASN A 331 -8.88 -16.45 -12.67
N LEU A 332 -8.90 -15.11 -12.73
CA LEU A 332 -9.56 -14.26 -11.75
C LEU A 332 -11.08 -14.30 -11.92
N LYS A 333 -11.78 -14.59 -10.82
CA LYS A 333 -13.24 -14.51 -10.74
C LYS A 333 -13.65 -13.62 -9.58
N ALA A 334 -14.60 -12.72 -9.82
CA ALA A 334 -15.26 -11.94 -8.78
C ALA A 334 -16.64 -12.53 -8.50
N SER A 335 -16.98 -12.68 -7.24
CA SER A 335 -18.31 -13.08 -6.76
C SER A 335 -18.70 -12.18 -5.59
N PHE A 336 -19.96 -12.19 -5.16
CA PHE A 336 -20.38 -11.45 -3.99
C PHE A 336 -21.33 -12.26 -3.12
N ASN A 337 -21.34 -11.92 -1.83
CA ASN A 337 -22.22 -12.50 -0.84
C ASN A 337 -22.90 -11.37 -0.07
N LEU A 338 -24.23 -11.40 0.01
CA LEU A 338 -24.98 -10.45 0.85
C LEU A 338 -25.01 -10.96 2.29
N THR A 339 -24.92 -10.03 3.24
CA THR A 339 -25.01 -10.34 4.68
C THR A 339 -26.41 -10.87 5.02
N ASN A 340 -27.43 -10.28 4.39
CA ASN A 340 -28.83 -10.70 4.49
C ASN A 340 -29.29 -11.23 3.13
N LYS A 341 -30.23 -12.18 3.14
CA LYS A 341 -30.80 -12.74 1.89
C LYS A 341 -31.45 -11.69 1.00
N GLU A 342 -32.01 -10.66 1.62
CA GLU A 342 -32.73 -9.58 0.98
C GLU A 342 -32.25 -8.24 1.56
N LEU A 343 -32.31 -7.19 0.74
CA LEU A 343 -32.00 -5.83 1.18
C LEU A 343 -33.31 -5.11 1.46
N GLU A 344 -33.37 -4.40 2.58
CA GLU A 344 -34.53 -3.63 3.00
C GLU A 344 -34.12 -2.17 3.24
N ALA A 345 -34.98 -1.23 2.85
CA ALA A 345 -34.81 0.17 3.18
C ALA A 345 -35.15 0.44 4.66
N PRO A 346 -34.54 1.47 5.29
CA PRO A 346 -33.61 2.44 4.69
C PRO A 346 -32.18 1.90 4.54
N LEU A 347 -31.52 2.27 3.44
CA LEU A 347 -30.09 2.05 3.21
C LEU A 347 -29.35 3.39 3.15
N SER A 348 -28.28 3.52 3.92
CA SER A 348 -27.38 4.68 3.83
C SER A 348 -26.36 4.49 2.71
N LYS A 349 -25.91 5.58 2.07
CA LYS A 349 -24.76 5.53 1.16
C LYS A 349 -23.53 4.98 1.90
N ASN A 350 -22.79 4.11 1.25
CA ASN A 350 -21.63 3.36 1.78
C ASN A 350 -21.97 2.37 2.92
N GLN A 351 -23.25 2.10 3.19
CA GLN A 351 -23.62 1.03 4.10
C GLN A 351 -23.12 -0.32 3.56
N VAL A 352 -22.37 -1.04 4.38
CA VAL A 352 -21.91 -2.40 4.06
C VAL A 352 -23.12 -3.33 4.06
N VAL A 353 -23.33 -4.02 2.95
CA VAL A 353 -24.43 -4.97 2.75
C VAL A 353 -23.94 -6.40 2.47
N GLY A 354 -22.62 -6.59 2.33
CA GLY A 354 -22.04 -7.88 1.99
C GLY A 354 -20.54 -7.82 1.74
N THR A 355 -20.04 -8.79 0.99
CA THR A 355 -18.65 -8.87 0.53
C THR A 355 -18.58 -9.12 -0.97
N VAL A 356 -17.51 -8.63 -1.59
CA VAL A 356 -17.04 -9.05 -2.92
C VAL A 356 -15.81 -9.92 -2.70
N ASP A 357 -15.86 -11.16 -3.15
CA ASP A 357 -14.78 -12.13 -3.05
C ASP A 357 -14.11 -12.33 -4.41
N PHE A 358 -12.79 -12.11 -4.43
CA PHE A 358 -11.95 -12.33 -5.60
C PHE A 358 -11.22 -13.66 -5.45
N SER A 359 -11.38 -14.55 -6.43
CA SER A 359 -10.78 -15.88 -6.40
C SER A 359 -9.89 -16.14 -7.61
N LEU A 360 -8.78 -16.86 -7.37
CA LEU A 360 -7.92 -17.45 -8.39
C LEU A 360 -7.98 -18.96 -8.24
N ASP A 361 -8.26 -19.67 -9.33
CA ASP A 361 -8.34 -21.14 -9.37
C ASP A 361 -9.24 -21.73 -8.26
N GLY A 362 -10.34 -21.03 -7.95
CA GLY A 362 -11.31 -21.43 -6.92
C GLY A 362 -10.94 -21.08 -5.48
N LYS A 363 -9.74 -20.53 -5.23
CA LYS A 363 -9.33 -20.05 -3.91
C LYS A 363 -9.54 -18.53 -3.82
N VAL A 364 -10.26 -18.08 -2.79
CA VAL A 364 -10.39 -16.64 -2.49
C VAL A 364 -9.01 -16.08 -2.11
N ILE A 365 -8.58 -15.06 -2.85
CA ILE A 365 -7.28 -14.38 -2.66
C ILE A 365 -7.42 -13.00 -2.03
N ASP A 366 -8.61 -12.40 -2.11
CA ASP A 366 -8.93 -11.11 -1.50
C ASP A 366 -10.46 -10.98 -1.32
N SER A 367 -10.87 -10.19 -0.34
CA SER A 367 -12.29 -9.90 -0.07
C SER A 367 -12.45 -8.44 0.33
N ARG A 368 -13.46 -7.76 -0.24
CA ARG A 368 -13.73 -6.33 -0.02
C ARG A 368 -15.17 -6.12 0.43
N PRO A 369 -15.45 -5.14 1.30
CA PRO A 369 -16.81 -4.80 1.67
C PRO A 369 -17.64 -4.39 0.44
N LEU A 370 -18.78 -5.04 0.24
CA LEU A 370 -19.78 -4.63 -0.73
C LEU A 370 -20.70 -3.59 -0.08
N VAL A 371 -20.80 -2.41 -0.69
CA VAL A 371 -21.55 -1.28 -0.14
C VAL A 371 -22.64 -0.78 -1.07
N ALA A 372 -23.68 -0.19 -0.51
CA ALA A 372 -24.67 0.59 -1.27
C ALA A 372 -24.04 1.89 -1.79
N LEU A 373 -24.09 2.13 -3.10
CA LEU A 373 -23.45 3.31 -3.71
C LEU A 373 -24.29 4.59 -3.61
N GLN A 374 -25.55 4.47 -3.21
CA GLN A 374 -26.47 5.56 -2.98
C GLN A 374 -27.37 5.28 -1.78
N GLU A 375 -27.96 6.33 -1.23
CA GLU A 375 -28.99 6.23 -0.20
C GLU A 375 -30.30 5.69 -0.82
N VAL A 376 -31.02 4.86 -0.08
CA VAL A 376 -32.39 4.43 -0.39
C VAL A 376 -33.26 4.67 0.83
N LYS A 377 -34.19 5.62 0.73
CA LYS A 377 -35.15 5.93 1.80
C LYS A 377 -36.32 4.95 1.79
N GLU A 378 -37.07 4.91 2.89
CA GLU A 378 -38.31 4.14 2.96
C GLU A 378 -39.34 4.64 1.95
N GLY A 379 -39.95 3.71 1.23
CA GLY A 379 -41.05 3.99 0.33
C GLY A 379 -42.34 4.37 1.06
N GLY A 380 -43.27 4.99 0.33
CA GLY A 380 -44.59 5.33 0.85
C GLY A 380 -45.36 4.11 1.38
N PHE A 381 -46.34 4.35 2.27
CA PHE A 381 -47.12 3.32 2.97
C PHE A 381 -47.67 2.21 2.06
N PHE A 382 -48.30 2.58 0.94
CA PHE A 382 -48.85 1.61 -0.02
C PHE A 382 -47.79 0.78 -0.75
N SER A 383 -46.63 1.38 -1.06
CA SER A 383 -45.51 0.66 -1.70
C SER A 383 -44.97 -0.42 -0.78
N ARG A 384 -44.82 -0.09 0.52
CA ARG A 384 -44.32 -1.04 1.52
C ARG A 384 -45.27 -2.20 1.77
N ILE A 385 -46.58 -1.97 1.77
CA ILE A 385 -47.58 -3.05 1.88
C ILE A 385 -47.50 -3.97 0.67
N TRP A 386 -47.39 -3.41 -0.53
CA TRP A 386 -47.27 -4.22 -1.75
C TRP A 386 -46.01 -5.09 -1.75
N ASP A 387 -44.88 -4.51 -1.34
CA ASP A 387 -43.63 -5.23 -1.18
C ASP A 387 -43.72 -6.36 -0.15
N PHE A 388 -44.39 -6.13 0.98
CA PHE A 388 -44.62 -7.15 1.99
C PHE A 388 -45.42 -8.34 1.43
N VAL A 389 -46.50 -8.07 0.67
CA VAL A 389 -47.31 -9.11 0.01
C VAL A 389 -46.45 -9.90 -0.99
N MET A 390 -45.67 -9.20 -1.80
CA MET A 390 -44.80 -9.83 -2.81
C MET A 390 -43.72 -10.71 -2.17
N MET A 391 -43.07 -10.27 -1.09
CA MET A 391 -42.10 -11.09 -0.34
C MET A 391 -42.73 -12.35 0.23
N LYS A 392 -43.96 -12.27 0.76
CA LYS A 392 -44.66 -13.45 1.29
C LYS A 392 -45.03 -14.44 0.21
N ILE A 393 -45.48 -13.96 -0.96
CA ILE A 393 -45.81 -14.83 -2.11
C ILE A 393 -44.54 -15.50 -2.66
N SER A 394 -43.45 -14.76 -2.87
CA SER A 394 -42.19 -15.31 -3.37
C SER A 394 -41.59 -16.33 -2.39
N GLY A 395 -41.66 -16.06 -1.08
CA GLY A 395 -41.25 -17.00 -0.04
C GLY A 395 -42.07 -18.29 -0.01
N LEU A 396 -43.39 -18.19 -0.22
CA LEU A 396 -44.28 -19.35 -0.27
C LEU A 396 -44.01 -20.23 -1.51
N PHE A 397 -43.85 -19.62 -2.69
CA PHE A 397 -43.54 -20.33 -3.93
C PHE A 397 -42.14 -20.97 -3.90
N GLY A 398 -41.13 -20.27 -3.37
CA GLY A 398 -39.79 -20.83 -3.20
C GLY A 398 -39.76 -22.04 -2.28
N SER A 399 -40.58 -22.04 -1.21
CA SER A 399 -40.72 -23.19 -0.30
C SER A 399 -41.47 -24.38 -0.91
N ILE A 400 -42.36 -24.15 -1.89
CA ILE A 400 -43.19 -25.19 -2.50
C ILE A 400 -42.52 -25.81 -3.72
N PHE A 401 -41.71 -25.06 -4.47
CA PHE A 401 -41.18 -25.48 -5.77
C PHE A 401 -39.63 -25.50 -5.88
N GLY A 402 -38.89 -25.09 -4.85
CA GLY A 402 -37.43 -25.15 -4.84
C GLY A 402 -36.88 -26.48 -4.30
N LYS A 403 -36.54 -27.40 -5.20
CA LYS A 403 -35.57 -28.50 -4.99
C LYS A 403 -34.51 -28.45 -6.06
#